data_AF-A0A855Y0Y4-F1
#
_entry.id   AF-A0A855Y0Y4-F1
#
_cell.length_a   1.000
_cell.length_b   1.000
_cell.length_c   1.000
_cell.angle_alpha   90.00
_cell.angle_beta   90.00
_cell.angle_gamma   90.00
#
_symmetry.space_group_name_H-M   'P 1'
#
loop_
_entity.id
_entity.type
_entity.pdbx_description
1 polymer ?
#
loop_
_entity_poly.entity_id
_entity_poly.type
_entity_poly.pdbx_seq_one_letter_code
_entity_poly.pdbx_strand_id
1 'polypeptide(L)'
;MKDIIRDRLNKMEDLEQRRILKDLMTGVFLNLVEYQETLNKQIEQRVFDEVVPLEERHDVYVTLCPREDLDPIHEFLYPMLPEDAAPQTVYLSEASEALARKEEMKLFTFYMECGQQELQSLLKSNRTFHGEIVTSEGRHAITVRLKSSTAYISKIEELYRVFRKNSLPWKSINAPYVFKFVDCVLVGSDDGDAWDKQHVVKELSIHLEEFESYKRTNMIPLWNIQKLDMKTGGFPVPASDRINYEHVLPLRKTGTEHGYLVDGDESHIRYIKRSEEDITIVSPLEKSDSWTVLKIAGPVATRIGRMDFPLFSNNKREGFAGKYARQEGRSVRSKGEIARMIHAFQAAEGLELEDVQVVAPGPALGITYPLNGFVSDHVRVEADKHRMILRFSKHGIQPEQAIFLDDLLSFLVSEIQLAFPEYRCEGEWM
;
A
#
# COMPACT_ATOMS: atom_id res chain seq x y z
N MET A 1 0.69 -20.82 -37.13
CA MET A 1 -0.03 -21.28 -38.34
C MET A 1 0.16 -20.34 -39.53
N LYS A 2 0.08 -19.01 -39.35
CA LYS A 2 0.34 -18.00 -40.40
C LYS A 2 1.72 -18.14 -41.08
N ASP A 3 2.78 -18.51 -40.34
CA ASP A 3 4.13 -18.68 -40.90
C ASP A 3 4.29 -19.95 -41.75
N ILE A 4 3.67 -21.06 -41.33
CA ILE A 4 3.65 -22.33 -42.09
C ILE A 4 2.95 -22.14 -43.44
N ILE A 5 1.92 -21.29 -43.46
CA ILE A 5 1.14 -20.96 -44.66
C ILE A 5 1.96 -20.13 -45.65
N ARG A 6 2.69 -19.12 -45.15
CA ARG A 6 3.62 -18.33 -45.98
C ARG A 6 4.73 -19.18 -46.58
N ASP A 7 5.26 -20.12 -45.80
CA ASP A 7 6.36 -20.97 -46.23
C ASP A 7 5.93 -21.99 -47.31
N ARG A 8 4.70 -22.53 -47.24
CA ARG A 8 4.14 -23.40 -48.30
C ARG A 8 3.78 -22.65 -49.57
N LEU A 9 3.24 -21.43 -49.48
CA LEU A 9 2.92 -20.59 -50.65
C LEU A 9 4.17 -20.19 -51.45
N ASN A 10 5.34 -20.12 -50.81
CA ASN A 10 6.60 -19.79 -51.47
C ASN A 10 7.27 -20.98 -52.18
N LYS A 11 6.86 -22.22 -51.87
CA LYS A 11 7.42 -23.45 -52.44
C LYS A 11 6.68 -23.98 -53.67
N MET A 12 5.64 -23.28 -54.15
CA MET A 12 4.87 -23.69 -55.34
C MET A 12 5.35 -22.93 -56.60
N GLU A 13 5.73 -23.69 -57.64
CA GLU A 13 6.24 -23.17 -58.91
C GLU A 13 5.13 -22.76 -59.89
N ASP A 14 3.94 -23.36 -59.80
CA ASP A 14 2.79 -23.04 -60.65
C ASP A 14 2.03 -21.80 -60.15
N LEU A 15 2.03 -20.75 -60.98
CA LEU A 15 1.48 -19.43 -60.68
C LEU A 15 -0.06 -19.42 -60.60
N GLU A 16 -0.77 -20.23 -61.37
CA GLU A 16 -2.23 -20.26 -61.31
C GLU A 16 -2.74 -20.97 -60.06
N GLN A 17 -2.15 -22.13 -59.75
CA GLN A 17 -2.45 -22.86 -58.51
C GLN A 17 -2.09 -22.03 -57.28
N ARG A 18 -0.97 -21.29 -57.33
CA ARG A 18 -0.58 -20.36 -56.25
C ARG A 18 -1.59 -19.23 -56.05
N ARG A 19 -2.18 -18.69 -57.13
CA ARG A 19 -3.21 -17.63 -57.02
C ARG A 19 -4.48 -18.16 -56.37
N ILE A 20 -4.99 -19.30 -56.83
CA ILE A 20 -6.21 -19.92 -56.28
C ILE A 20 -6.02 -20.28 -54.80
N LEU A 21 -4.87 -20.87 -54.46
CA LEU A 21 -4.57 -21.24 -53.08
C LEU A 21 -4.41 -20.00 -52.19
N LYS A 22 -3.80 -18.92 -52.70
CA LYS A 22 -3.70 -17.65 -51.98
C LYS A 22 -5.07 -17.03 -51.71
N ASP A 23 -5.97 -17.05 -52.69
CA ASP A 23 -7.33 -16.50 -52.53
C ASP A 23 -8.17 -17.33 -51.54
N LEU A 24 -8.11 -18.66 -51.60
CA LEU A 24 -8.78 -19.54 -50.63
C LEU A 24 -8.20 -19.37 -49.21
N MET A 25 -6.87 -19.30 -49.09
CA MET A 25 -6.19 -19.18 -47.80
C MET A 25 -6.42 -17.81 -47.15
N THR A 26 -6.45 -16.74 -47.95
CA THR A 26 -6.66 -15.38 -47.44
C THR A 26 -8.13 -15.06 -47.22
N GLY A 27 -9.01 -15.47 -48.14
CA GLY A 27 -10.44 -15.16 -48.07
C GLY A 27 -11.21 -16.02 -47.07
N VAL A 28 -10.84 -17.30 -46.89
CA VAL A 28 -11.61 -18.23 -46.06
C VAL A 28 -10.83 -18.64 -44.81
N PHE A 29 -9.62 -19.20 -44.96
CA PHE A 29 -8.92 -19.80 -43.82
C PHE A 29 -8.39 -18.78 -42.81
N LEU A 30 -7.84 -17.65 -43.27
CA LEU A 30 -7.38 -16.57 -42.37
C LEU A 30 -8.54 -16.00 -41.55
N ASN A 31 -9.66 -15.70 -42.21
CA ASN A 31 -10.88 -15.24 -41.54
C ASN A 31 -11.43 -16.26 -40.55
N LEU A 32 -11.38 -17.56 -40.89
CA LEU A 32 -11.85 -18.63 -40.02
C LEU A 32 -10.93 -18.79 -38.79
N VAL A 33 -9.61 -18.69 -38.97
CA VAL A 33 -8.64 -18.70 -37.86
C VAL A 33 -8.83 -17.49 -36.96
N GLU A 34 -9.00 -16.29 -37.51
CA GLU A 34 -9.25 -15.08 -36.74
C GLU A 34 -10.58 -15.15 -36.00
N TYR A 35 -11.62 -15.68 -36.64
CA TYR A 35 -12.91 -15.93 -36.00
C TYR A 35 -12.79 -16.95 -34.87
N GLN A 36 -12.05 -18.04 -35.08
CA GLN A 36 -11.81 -19.05 -34.04
C GLN A 36 -10.97 -18.51 -32.88
N GLU A 37 -9.94 -17.71 -33.14
CA GLU A 37 -9.18 -17.01 -32.10
C GLU A 37 -10.07 -16.06 -31.31
N THR A 38 -10.98 -15.36 -31.99
CA THR A 38 -11.94 -14.45 -31.34
C THR A 38 -12.93 -15.21 -30.48
N LEU A 39 -13.50 -16.31 -30.98
CA LEU A 39 -14.40 -17.18 -30.20
C LEU A 39 -13.68 -17.79 -28.99
N ASN A 40 -12.45 -18.27 -29.15
CA ASN A 40 -11.66 -18.80 -28.05
C ASN A 40 -11.44 -17.74 -26.96
N LYS A 41 -11.08 -16.51 -27.34
CA LYS A 41 -10.93 -15.39 -26.40
C LYS A 41 -12.25 -15.05 -25.70
N GLN A 42 -13.38 -15.09 -26.41
CA GLN A 42 -14.69 -14.84 -25.80
C GLN A 42 -15.12 -15.93 -24.81
N ILE A 43 -14.84 -17.20 -25.12
CA ILE A 43 -15.10 -18.32 -24.22
C ILE A 43 -14.19 -18.20 -23.00
N GLU A 44 -12.90 -17.92 -23.21
CA GLU A 44 -11.94 -17.67 -22.14
C GLU A 44 -12.43 -16.54 -21.22
N GLN A 45 -12.75 -15.36 -21.76
CA GLN A 45 -13.31 -14.26 -20.97
C GLN A 45 -14.54 -14.69 -20.17
N ARG A 46 -15.51 -15.38 -20.79
CA ARG A 46 -16.71 -15.84 -20.10
C ARG A 46 -16.41 -16.78 -18.93
N VAL A 47 -15.53 -17.75 -19.12
CA VAL A 47 -15.13 -18.69 -18.06
C VAL A 47 -14.40 -17.97 -16.93
N PHE A 48 -13.59 -16.95 -17.25
CA PHE A 48 -12.88 -16.17 -16.24
C PHE A 48 -13.82 -15.20 -15.50
N ASP A 49 -14.84 -14.66 -16.18
CA ASP A 49 -15.84 -13.75 -15.62
C ASP A 49 -16.88 -14.46 -14.73
N GLU A 50 -17.08 -15.77 -14.91
CA GLU A 50 -17.89 -16.60 -13.98
C GLU A 50 -17.33 -16.59 -12.55
N VAL A 51 -16.04 -16.29 -12.39
CA VAL A 51 -15.41 -16.13 -11.09
C VAL A 51 -15.40 -14.65 -10.68
N VAL A 52 -16.34 -14.31 -9.79
CA VAL A 52 -16.58 -12.93 -9.31
C VAL A 52 -15.30 -12.28 -8.76
N PRO A 53 -14.86 -11.12 -9.30
CA PRO A 53 -13.78 -10.33 -8.72
C PRO A 53 -14.29 -9.56 -7.49
N LEU A 54 -13.93 -10.01 -6.28
CA LEU A 54 -14.30 -9.31 -5.04
C LEU A 54 -13.31 -8.23 -4.59
N GLU A 55 -12.06 -8.24 -5.05
CA GLU A 55 -10.97 -7.49 -4.41
C GLU A 55 -10.41 -6.29 -5.20
N GLU A 56 -10.65 -6.19 -6.51
CA GLU A 56 -10.00 -5.19 -7.37
C GLU A 56 -10.28 -3.72 -6.96
N ARG A 57 -11.41 -3.47 -6.26
CA ARG A 57 -11.80 -2.12 -5.86
C ARG A 57 -11.11 -1.60 -4.58
N HIS A 58 -10.35 -2.44 -3.87
CA HIS A 58 -9.73 -2.06 -2.59
C HIS A 58 -8.19 -2.02 -2.65
N ASP A 59 -7.63 -1.89 -3.85
CA ASP A 59 -6.19 -1.73 -4.06
C ASP A 59 -5.73 -0.36 -3.57
N VAL A 60 -4.68 -0.36 -2.76
CA VAL A 60 -4.06 0.85 -2.22
C VAL A 60 -2.79 1.15 -3.00
N TYR A 61 -2.70 2.38 -3.48
CA TYR A 61 -1.54 2.93 -4.18
C TYR A 61 -0.90 3.99 -3.30
N VAL A 62 0.43 3.98 -3.19
CA VAL A 62 1.21 4.87 -2.35
C VAL A 62 2.37 5.45 -3.14
N THR A 63 2.60 6.74 -2.98
CA THR A 63 3.75 7.45 -3.57
C THR A 63 4.25 8.55 -2.64
N LEU A 64 5.36 9.18 -3.01
CA LEU A 64 5.97 10.31 -2.33
C LEU A 64 5.86 11.55 -3.22
N CYS A 65 5.58 12.71 -2.64
CA CYS A 65 5.55 13.98 -3.36
C CYS A 65 6.22 15.08 -2.52
N PRO A 66 7.02 15.97 -3.12
CA PRO A 66 7.40 17.23 -2.48
C PRO A 66 6.15 18.06 -2.14
N ARG A 67 6.16 18.75 -1.00
CA ARG A 67 5.03 19.60 -0.58
C ARG A 67 4.69 20.68 -1.61
N GLU A 68 5.70 21.19 -2.32
CA GLU A 68 5.55 22.25 -3.33
C GLU A 68 4.79 21.79 -4.57
N ASP A 69 4.89 20.49 -4.89
CA ASP A 69 4.27 19.88 -6.08
C ASP A 69 2.93 19.21 -5.75
N LEU A 70 2.41 19.38 -4.53
CA LEU A 70 1.12 18.85 -4.13
C LEU A 70 0.00 19.58 -4.87
N ASP A 71 -0.63 18.91 -5.84
CA ASP A 71 -1.84 19.40 -6.50
C ASP A 71 -3.07 19.19 -5.59
N PRO A 72 -3.72 20.24 -5.09
CA PRO A 72 -4.89 20.12 -4.21
C PRO A 72 -6.13 19.56 -4.93
N ILE A 73 -6.14 19.53 -6.26
CA ILE A 73 -7.27 19.08 -7.10
C ILE A 73 -7.06 17.63 -7.57
N HIS A 74 -5.94 17.00 -7.20
CA HIS A 74 -5.63 15.65 -7.64
C HIS A 74 -6.70 14.64 -7.20
N GLU A 75 -7.37 14.00 -8.17
CA GLU A 75 -8.55 13.16 -7.93
C GLU A 75 -8.21 11.70 -7.54
N PHE A 76 -6.93 11.33 -7.55
CA PHE A 76 -6.51 9.94 -7.33
C PHE A 76 -5.61 9.75 -6.11
N LEU A 77 -4.89 10.78 -5.67
CA LEU A 77 -3.87 10.69 -4.62
C LEU A 77 -4.07 11.85 -3.66
N TYR A 78 -4.13 11.51 -2.39
CA TYR A 78 -4.42 12.41 -1.28
C TYR A 78 -3.32 12.25 -0.22
N PRO A 79 -3.00 13.30 0.55
CA PRO A 79 -2.11 13.16 1.70
C PRO A 79 -2.62 12.12 2.70
N MET A 80 -1.72 11.25 3.20
CA MET A 80 -2.07 10.33 4.28
C MET A 80 -2.49 11.06 5.56
N LEU A 81 -1.79 12.17 5.85
CA LEU A 81 -2.13 13.11 6.90
C LEU A 81 -2.44 14.46 6.26
N PRO A 82 -3.69 14.95 6.33
CA PRO A 82 -4.03 16.28 5.84
C PRO A 82 -3.23 17.41 6.51
N GLU A 83 -2.77 17.18 7.74
CA GLU A 83 -1.94 18.12 8.51
C GLU A 83 -0.57 18.38 7.85
N ASP A 84 0.00 17.40 7.14
CA ASP A 84 1.31 17.53 6.50
C ASP A 84 1.30 18.47 5.29
N ALA A 85 0.12 18.71 4.71
CA ALA A 85 -0.08 19.68 3.64
C ALA A 85 0.10 21.12 4.13
N ALA A 86 -0.11 21.38 5.43
CA ALA A 86 0.18 22.67 6.04
C ALA A 86 1.65 22.75 6.51
N PRO A 87 2.30 23.93 6.44
CA PRO A 87 3.62 24.10 7.02
C PRO A 87 3.54 23.94 8.54
N GLN A 88 4.38 23.05 9.09
CA GLN A 88 4.51 22.89 10.54
C GLN A 88 5.26 24.10 11.12
N THR A 89 4.56 24.89 11.93
CA THR A 89 5.17 25.96 12.73
C THR A 89 5.50 25.42 14.12
N VAL A 90 6.78 25.37 14.44
CA VAL A 90 7.24 25.05 15.81
C VAL A 90 7.41 26.35 16.58
N TYR A 91 6.74 26.45 17.73
CA TYR A 91 6.91 27.57 18.65
C TYR A 91 8.00 27.25 19.67
N LEU A 92 8.93 28.18 19.89
CA LEU A 92 10.00 28.02 20.89
C LEU A 92 9.48 27.90 22.33
N SER A 93 8.28 28.42 22.62
CA SER A 93 7.61 28.26 23.91
C SER A 93 7.30 26.80 24.22
N GLU A 94 6.86 26.04 23.22
CA GLU A 94 6.55 24.61 23.38
C GLU A 94 7.85 23.80 23.53
N ALA A 95 8.90 24.18 22.79
CA ALA A 95 10.22 23.54 22.87
C ALA A 95 10.93 23.80 24.20
N SER A 96 10.82 25.01 24.76
CA SER A 96 11.39 25.35 26.08
C SER A 96 10.62 24.70 27.22
N GLU A 97 9.28 24.66 27.17
CA GLU A 97 8.48 23.96 28.17
C GLU A 97 8.74 22.44 28.17
N ALA A 98 8.88 21.84 26.98
CA ALA A 98 9.22 20.42 26.86
C ALA A 98 10.62 20.13 27.43
N LEU A 99 11.62 20.96 27.11
CA LEU A 99 12.96 20.83 27.69
C LEU A 99 12.96 21.01 29.22
N ALA A 100 12.21 21.98 29.74
CA ALA A 100 12.08 22.21 31.18
C ALA A 100 11.42 21.03 31.91
N ARG A 101 10.49 20.32 31.24
CA ARG A 101 9.85 19.10 31.74
C ARG A 101 10.65 17.82 31.47
N LYS A 102 11.80 17.91 30.78
CA LYS A 102 12.56 16.76 30.23
C LYS A 102 11.69 15.85 29.35
N GLU A 103 10.70 16.43 28.69
CA GLU A 103 9.85 15.73 27.73
C GLU A 103 10.49 15.77 26.35
N GLU A 104 10.46 14.64 25.67
CA GLU A 104 10.91 14.50 24.30
C GLU A 104 9.92 15.20 23.35
N MET A 105 10.30 16.35 22.79
CA MET A 105 9.47 17.06 21.81
C MET A 105 9.88 16.69 20.39
N LYS A 106 8.90 16.29 19.58
CA LYS A 106 9.05 16.16 18.12
C LYS A 106 9.13 17.56 17.50
N LEU A 107 10.21 17.84 16.78
CA LEU A 107 10.40 19.10 16.04
C LEU A 107 9.78 19.02 14.65
N PHE A 108 10.18 18.04 13.85
CA PHE A 108 9.66 17.80 12.51
C PHE A 108 9.94 16.38 12.05
N THR A 109 9.36 16.00 10.93
CA THR A 109 9.56 14.69 10.27
C THR A 109 10.25 14.92 8.94
N PHE A 110 11.20 14.06 8.57
CA PHE A 110 11.81 14.07 7.24
C PHE A 110 11.93 12.65 6.68
N TYR A 111 12.11 12.58 5.36
CA TYR A 111 12.24 11.32 4.62
C TYR A 111 13.72 10.97 4.43
N MET A 112 14.04 9.69 4.60
CA MET A 112 15.38 9.14 4.38
C MET A 112 15.41 8.25 3.14
N GLU A 113 16.07 8.72 2.08
CA GLU A 113 16.23 8.01 0.81
C GLU A 113 17.36 6.97 0.86
N CYS A 114 17.28 6.04 1.82
CA CYS A 114 18.30 4.99 2.02
C CYS A 114 17.68 3.58 2.07
N GLY A 115 18.52 2.56 2.02
CA GLY A 115 18.12 1.17 2.21
C GLY A 115 17.68 0.90 3.64
N GLN A 116 16.78 -0.08 3.82
CA GLN A 116 16.20 -0.35 5.13
C GLN A 116 17.24 -0.80 6.17
N GLN A 117 18.29 -1.51 5.74
CA GLN A 117 19.39 -1.93 6.63
C GLN A 117 20.17 -0.74 7.20
N GLU A 118 20.45 0.25 6.36
CA GLU A 118 21.17 1.48 6.74
C GLU A 118 20.32 2.29 7.73
N LEU A 119 19.03 2.45 7.44
CA LEU A 119 18.08 3.11 8.34
C LEU A 119 17.98 2.40 9.70
N GLN A 120 17.88 1.07 9.72
CA GLN A 120 17.83 0.33 10.97
C GLN A 120 19.13 0.44 11.77
N SER A 121 20.29 0.46 11.09
CA SER A 121 21.58 0.64 11.76
C SER A 121 21.67 2.02 12.44
N LEU A 122 21.19 3.06 11.76
CA LEU A 122 21.09 4.43 12.28
C LEU A 122 20.17 4.48 13.50
N LEU A 123 18.96 3.93 13.41
CA LEU A 123 17.99 3.94 14.50
C LEU A 123 18.45 3.13 15.72
N LYS A 124 19.10 1.98 15.52
CA LYS A 124 19.66 1.14 16.60
C LYS A 124 20.84 1.79 17.30
N SER A 125 21.63 2.60 16.58
CA SER A 125 22.81 3.27 17.13
C SER A 125 22.46 4.33 18.19
N ASN A 126 21.21 4.81 18.20
CA ASN A 126 20.70 5.82 19.13
C ASN A 126 21.62 7.06 19.25
N ARG A 127 22.28 7.42 18.14
CA ARG A 127 23.20 8.55 18.06
C ARG A 127 22.44 9.87 18.22
N THR A 128 23.10 10.83 18.86
CA THR A 128 22.64 12.22 18.93
C THR A 128 23.35 13.04 17.88
N PHE A 129 22.61 13.93 17.22
CA PHE A 129 23.11 14.82 16.18
C PHE A 129 23.04 16.27 16.65
N HIS A 130 23.90 17.10 16.08
CA HIS A 130 23.90 18.53 16.33
C HIS A 130 23.09 19.25 15.24
N GLY A 131 22.28 20.23 15.67
CA GLY A 131 21.52 21.09 14.79
C GLY A 131 21.55 22.53 15.26
N GLU A 132 21.09 23.42 14.39
CA GLU A 132 20.93 24.84 14.64
C GLU A 132 19.47 25.23 14.42
N ILE A 133 18.87 25.92 15.41
CA ILE A 133 17.59 26.61 15.27
C ILE A 133 17.88 28.08 14.97
N VAL A 134 17.37 28.59 13.85
CA VAL A 134 17.39 30.01 13.52
C VAL A 134 16.04 30.63 13.88
N THR A 135 16.09 31.57 14.81
CA THR A 135 14.93 32.32 15.29
C THR A 135 15.02 33.77 14.81
N SER A 136 14.02 34.60 15.14
CA SER A 136 14.06 36.03 14.86
C SER A 136 15.19 36.77 15.59
N GLU A 137 15.74 36.21 16.67
CA GLU A 137 16.72 36.88 17.55
C GLU A 137 18.11 36.24 17.55
N GLY A 138 18.29 35.01 17.04
CA GLY A 138 19.60 34.37 17.03
C GLY A 138 19.62 32.94 16.51
N ARG A 139 20.82 32.36 16.52
CA ARG A 139 21.06 30.94 16.21
C ARG A 139 21.30 30.20 17.52
N HIS A 140 20.55 29.14 17.79
CA HIS A 140 20.68 28.31 18.97
C HIS A 140 21.14 26.90 18.58
N ALA A 141 22.18 26.41 19.24
CA ALA A 141 22.66 25.05 19.06
C ALA A 141 21.76 24.07 19.81
N ILE A 142 21.30 23.03 19.11
CA ILE A 142 20.44 21.98 19.66
C ILE A 142 21.05 20.61 19.45
N THR A 143 20.74 19.71 20.39
CA THR A 143 21.04 18.30 20.29
C THR A 143 19.76 17.52 20.06
N VAL A 144 19.73 16.76 18.97
CA VAL A 144 18.57 16.01 18.51
C VAL A 144 18.85 14.52 18.44
N ARG A 145 17.79 13.73 18.54
CA ARG A 145 17.81 12.27 18.35
C ARG A 145 16.78 11.90 17.31
N LEU A 146 17.10 10.87 16.55
CA LEU A 146 16.22 10.33 15.52
C LEU A 146 15.39 9.18 16.07
N LYS A 147 14.08 9.19 15.78
CA LYS A 147 13.17 8.08 16.06
C LYS A 147 12.36 7.73 14.82
N SER A 148 12.02 6.45 14.66
CA SER A 148 11.11 6.03 13.59
C SER A 148 9.75 6.69 13.78
N SER A 149 9.18 7.27 12.73
CA SER A 149 7.85 7.87 12.82
C SER A 149 6.78 6.79 12.89
N THR A 150 5.89 6.87 13.88
CA THR A 150 4.75 5.94 14.01
C THR A 150 3.45 6.52 13.44
N ALA A 151 3.42 7.82 13.12
CA ALA A 151 2.19 8.52 12.74
C ALA A 151 1.50 7.89 11.51
N TYR A 152 2.27 7.61 10.46
CA TYR A 152 1.76 6.97 9.25
C TYR A 152 1.41 5.49 9.46
N ILE A 153 2.18 4.78 10.30
CA ILE A 153 1.89 3.38 10.66
C ILE A 153 0.54 3.29 11.40
N SER A 154 0.27 4.21 12.32
CA SER A 154 -1.02 4.30 13.01
C SER A 154 -2.19 4.56 12.05
N LYS A 155 -1.98 5.27 10.94
CA LYS A 155 -3.01 5.43 9.89
C LYS A 155 -3.28 4.14 9.12
N ILE A 156 -2.26 3.33 8.86
CA ILE A 156 -2.43 1.99 8.29
C ILE A 156 -3.20 1.09 9.26
N GLU A 157 -2.90 1.19 10.57
CA GLU A 157 -3.63 0.45 11.60
C GLU A 157 -5.10 0.89 11.71
N GLU A 158 -5.39 2.19 11.63
CA GLU A 158 -6.76 2.71 11.57
C GLU A 158 -7.51 2.11 10.37
N LEU A 159 -6.88 2.07 9.20
CA LEU A 159 -7.45 1.45 8.01
C LEU A 159 -7.73 -0.05 8.23
N TYR A 160 -6.81 -0.79 8.86
CA TYR A 160 -7.03 -2.20 9.21
C TYR A 160 -8.28 -2.40 10.07
N ARG A 161 -8.49 -1.56 11.09
CA ARG A 161 -9.70 -1.61 11.92
C ARG A 161 -10.95 -1.36 11.08
N VAL A 162 -10.89 -0.43 10.13
CA VAL A 162 -11.99 -0.17 9.20
C VAL A 162 -12.28 -1.39 8.29
N PHE A 163 -11.26 -2.05 7.74
CA PHE A 163 -11.45 -3.29 6.97
C PHE A 163 -12.16 -4.37 7.78
N ARG A 164 -11.76 -4.58 9.04
CA ARG A 164 -12.41 -5.52 9.96
C ARG A 164 -13.88 -5.17 10.20
N LYS A 165 -14.20 -3.91 10.49
CA LYS A 165 -15.59 -3.42 10.65
C LYS A 165 -16.44 -3.70 9.41
N ASN A 166 -15.82 -3.65 8.23
CA ASN A 166 -16.49 -3.87 6.96
C ASN A 166 -16.62 -5.34 6.55
N SER A 167 -16.13 -6.28 7.38
CA SER A 167 -16.08 -7.71 7.10
C SER A 167 -15.33 -8.04 5.80
N LEU A 168 -14.30 -7.24 5.49
CA LEU A 168 -13.44 -7.44 4.33
C LEU A 168 -12.09 -8.04 4.75
N PRO A 169 -11.49 -8.93 3.94
CA PRO A 169 -10.17 -9.46 4.23
C PRO A 169 -9.14 -8.33 4.18
N TRP A 170 -8.21 -8.34 5.15
CA TRP A 170 -7.08 -7.41 5.14
C TRP A 170 -6.03 -7.88 4.13
N LYS A 171 -5.49 -6.91 3.40
CA LYS A 171 -4.34 -7.06 2.53
C LYS A 171 -3.32 -6.02 2.95
N SER A 172 -2.08 -6.44 3.20
CA SER A 172 -0.98 -5.55 3.54
C SER A 172 -0.88 -4.44 2.51
N ILE A 173 -0.44 -3.27 2.93
CA ILE A 173 -0.24 -2.14 2.03
C ILE A 173 1.24 -2.12 1.66
N ASN A 174 1.53 -2.08 0.36
CA ASN A 174 2.88 -1.87 -0.14
C ASN A 174 3.22 -0.37 -0.07
N ALA A 175 3.73 0.07 1.08
CA ALA A 175 4.03 1.46 1.36
C ALA A 175 5.48 1.63 1.86
N PRO A 176 6.50 1.38 1.01
CA PRO A 176 7.90 1.41 1.43
C PRO A 176 8.31 2.79 1.98
N TYR A 177 7.79 3.88 1.41
CA TYR A 177 8.08 5.24 1.85
C TYR A 177 7.72 5.50 3.31
N VAL A 178 6.61 4.93 3.79
CA VAL A 178 6.07 5.16 5.14
C VAL A 178 7.06 4.74 6.23
N PHE A 179 7.79 3.65 6.00
CA PHE A 179 8.74 3.11 6.99
C PHE A 179 10.08 3.85 7.01
N LYS A 180 10.29 4.80 6.10
CA LYS A 180 11.52 5.60 5.97
C LYS A 180 11.37 7.03 6.49
N PHE A 181 10.23 7.37 7.08
CA PHE A 181 10.04 8.63 7.78
C PHE A 181 10.61 8.58 9.20
N VAL A 182 11.40 9.60 9.52
CA VAL A 182 12.09 9.73 10.80
C VAL A 182 11.64 11.02 11.48
N ASP A 183 11.21 10.88 12.73
CA ASP A 183 10.91 11.99 13.62
C ASP A 183 12.20 12.51 14.24
N CYS A 184 12.42 13.81 14.14
CA CYS A 184 13.48 14.49 14.86
C CYS A 184 12.97 14.91 16.25
N VAL A 185 13.57 14.36 17.30
CA VAL A 185 13.22 14.64 18.69
C VAL A 185 14.31 15.46 19.36
N LEU A 186 13.91 16.55 20.01
CA LEU A 186 14.81 17.40 20.79
C LEU A 186 15.19 16.70 22.11
N VAL A 187 16.49 16.61 22.40
CA VAL A 187 17.02 15.98 23.62
C VAL A 187 17.66 16.99 24.56
N GLY A 188 18.24 18.06 24.02
CA GLY A 188 18.88 19.10 24.80
C GLY A 188 19.20 20.33 23.97
N SER A 189 19.39 21.45 24.65
CA SER A 189 19.85 22.72 24.08
C SER A 189 20.91 23.28 25.02
N ASP A 190 21.97 23.87 24.48
CA ASP A 190 23.02 24.52 25.27
C ASP A 190 22.52 25.84 25.90
N ASP A 191 21.44 26.42 25.36
CA ASP A 191 20.84 27.70 25.78
C ASP A 191 19.47 27.54 26.48
N GLY A 192 19.25 26.43 27.20
CA GLY A 192 17.94 26.05 27.75
C GLY A 192 17.24 27.09 28.66
N ASP A 193 17.97 28.09 29.18
CA ASP A 193 17.46 29.14 30.07
C ASP A 193 17.15 30.48 29.36
N ALA A 194 17.49 30.63 28.07
CA ALA A 194 17.41 31.91 27.33
C ALA A 194 16.45 31.88 26.13
N TRP A 195 15.47 30.98 26.12
CA TRP A 195 14.47 30.94 25.03
C TRP A 195 13.31 31.87 25.35
N ASP A 196 13.29 33.03 24.70
CA ASP A 196 12.27 34.04 24.91
C ASP A 196 10.91 33.61 24.33
N LYS A 197 9.85 33.85 25.10
CA LYS A 197 8.61 33.03 25.12
C LYS A 197 7.63 33.19 23.95
N GLN A 198 7.98 33.85 22.84
CA GLN A 198 7.01 34.13 21.76
C GLN A 198 7.58 34.07 20.33
N HIS A 199 8.77 33.51 20.13
CA HIS A 199 9.38 33.50 18.80
C HIS A 199 9.07 32.22 18.01
N VAL A 200 8.67 32.42 16.74
CA VAL A 200 8.47 31.35 15.76
C VAL A 200 9.83 30.94 15.21
N VAL A 201 10.09 29.63 15.16
CA VAL A 201 11.27 29.08 14.49
C VAL A 201 11.16 29.35 13.00
N LYS A 202 12.12 30.07 12.41
CA LYS A 202 12.13 30.39 10.98
C LYS A 202 12.77 29.29 10.16
N GLU A 203 13.92 28.80 10.61
CA GLU A 203 14.66 27.73 9.93
C GLU A 203 15.24 26.78 10.97
N LEU A 204 15.22 25.49 10.63
CA LEU A 204 15.74 24.42 11.46
C LEU A 204 16.66 23.56 10.61
N SER A 205 17.94 23.57 10.93
CA SER A 205 18.95 22.79 10.22
C SER A 205 19.57 21.77 11.14
N ILE A 206 19.71 20.54 10.67
CA ILE A 206 20.32 19.44 11.42
C ILE A 206 21.37 18.85 10.54
N HIS A 207 22.56 18.64 11.09
CA HIS A 207 23.65 17.98 10.40
C HIS A 207 23.67 16.50 10.78
N LEU A 208 23.26 15.64 9.85
CA LEU A 208 23.24 14.18 10.02
C LEU A 208 24.59 13.52 9.66
N GLU A 209 25.67 14.30 9.62
CA GLU A 209 27.02 13.85 9.27
C GLU A 209 27.03 13.06 7.95
N GLU A 210 27.36 11.77 7.98
CA GLU A 210 27.41 10.85 6.84
C GLU A 210 26.04 10.57 6.21
N PHE A 211 24.94 10.85 6.93
CA PHE A 211 23.57 10.59 6.47
C PHE A 211 22.88 11.80 5.85
N GLU A 212 23.53 12.96 5.77
CA GLU A 212 22.93 14.18 5.21
C GLU A 212 22.55 14.03 3.73
N SER A 213 23.31 13.22 2.97
CA SER A 213 23.05 12.95 1.55
C SER A 213 21.70 12.28 1.29
N TYR A 214 21.25 11.43 2.23
CA TYR A 214 20.00 10.68 2.16
C TYR A 214 18.78 11.47 2.62
N LYS A 215 18.99 12.60 3.29
CA LYS A 215 17.93 13.39 3.88
C LYS A 215 17.15 14.16 2.80
N ARG A 216 15.82 14.08 2.86
CA ARG A 216 14.89 14.89 2.08
C ARG A 216 13.85 15.53 3.00
N THR A 217 13.83 16.85 3.01
CA THR A 217 12.85 17.64 3.76
C THR A 217 11.62 17.92 2.90
N ASN A 218 10.51 18.33 3.54
CA ASN A 218 9.26 18.73 2.87
C ASN A 218 8.65 17.65 1.96
N MET A 219 8.85 16.38 2.28
CA MET A 219 8.23 15.27 1.56
C MET A 219 6.95 14.82 2.25
N ILE A 220 5.91 14.51 1.48
CA ILE A 220 4.59 14.07 1.96
C ILE A 220 4.23 12.73 1.30
N PRO A 221 3.89 11.68 2.08
CA PRO A 221 3.38 10.45 1.52
C PRO A 221 1.93 10.63 1.08
N LEU A 222 1.65 10.23 -0.16
CA LEU A 222 0.31 10.24 -0.74
C LEU A 222 -0.22 8.83 -0.89
N TRP A 223 -1.53 8.68 -0.75
CA TRP A 223 -2.26 7.43 -1.03
C TRP A 223 -3.58 7.69 -1.72
N ASN A 224 -4.19 6.66 -2.30
CA ASN A 224 -5.46 6.77 -3.02
C ASN A 224 -6.71 6.69 -2.11
N ILE A 225 -6.62 7.09 -0.84
CA ILE A 225 -7.73 7.00 0.11
C ILE A 225 -8.19 8.39 0.53
N GLN A 226 -9.48 8.64 0.41
CA GLN A 226 -10.13 9.89 0.78
C GLN A 226 -11.23 9.65 1.83
N LYS A 227 -11.26 10.45 2.89
CA LYS A 227 -12.36 10.45 3.86
C LYS A 227 -13.50 11.33 3.38
N LEU A 228 -14.72 10.79 3.33
CA LEU A 228 -15.93 11.46 2.84
C LEU A 228 -17.07 11.28 3.84
N ASP A 229 -17.88 12.32 4.05
CA ASP A 229 -19.13 12.21 4.79
C ASP A 229 -20.31 12.11 3.80
N MET A 230 -20.97 10.95 3.78
CA MET A 230 -22.06 10.65 2.86
C MET A 230 -23.40 10.71 3.57
N LYS A 231 -24.34 11.46 3.00
CA LYS A 231 -25.73 11.52 3.49
C LYS A 231 -26.52 10.30 3.04
N THR A 232 -27.45 9.87 3.87
CA THR A 232 -28.39 8.79 3.53
C THR A 232 -29.33 9.21 2.40
N GLY A 233 -29.57 8.32 1.45
CA GLY A 233 -30.39 8.55 0.25
C GLY A 233 -31.91 8.58 0.50
N GLY A 234 -32.33 8.59 1.77
CA GLY A 234 -33.72 8.53 2.20
C GLY A 234 -33.82 8.20 3.68
N PHE A 235 -35.05 8.04 4.19
CA PHE A 235 -35.27 7.60 5.56
C PHE A 235 -34.87 6.13 5.73
N PRO A 236 -34.22 5.75 6.84
CA PRO A 236 -33.86 4.37 7.09
C PRO A 236 -35.08 3.46 7.11
N VAL A 237 -35.01 2.36 6.36
CA VAL A 237 -36.11 1.39 6.23
C VAL A 237 -35.89 0.29 7.27
N PRO A 238 -36.91 -0.16 8.04
CA PRO A 238 -36.72 -1.28 8.95
C PRO A 238 -36.29 -2.52 8.16
N ALA A 239 -35.22 -3.16 8.62
CA ALA A 239 -34.71 -4.40 8.06
C ALA A 239 -35.70 -5.55 8.30
N SER A 240 -35.45 -6.70 7.68
CA SER A 240 -36.36 -7.85 7.73
C SER A 240 -36.66 -8.35 9.15
N ASP A 241 -35.73 -8.12 10.09
CA ASP A 241 -35.86 -8.47 11.50
C ASP A 241 -36.73 -7.47 12.31
N ARG A 242 -37.07 -6.31 11.73
CA ARG A 242 -37.78 -5.19 12.37
C ARG A 242 -37.11 -4.61 13.62
N ILE A 243 -35.84 -4.94 13.84
CA ILE A 243 -35.03 -4.43 14.96
C ILE A 243 -33.99 -3.45 14.44
N ASN A 244 -33.41 -3.73 13.28
CA ASN A 244 -32.41 -2.89 12.64
C ASN A 244 -33.03 -2.05 11.52
N TYR A 245 -32.27 -1.05 11.07
CA TYR A 245 -32.63 -0.14 10.00
C TYR A 245 -31.57 -0.19 8.91
N GLU A 246 -32.02 -0.14 7.66
CA GLU A 246 -31.21 -0.09 6.46
C GLU A 246 -30.98 1.38 6.07
N HIS A 247 -29.72 1.80 6.12
CA HIS A 247 -29.26 3.12 5.70
C HIS A 247 -28.60 2.98 4.33
N VAL A 248 -29.24 3.51 3.28
CA VAL A 248 -28.74 3.41 1.91
C VAL A 248 -27.90 4.63 1.55
N LEU A 249 -26.66 4.41 1.13
CA LEU A 249 -25.73 5.43 0.66
C LEU A 249 -25.57 5.33 -0.86
N PRO A 250 -26.07 6.29 -1.65
CA PRO A 250 -25.98 6.24 -3.10
C PRO A 250 -24.58 6.64 -3.60
N LEU A 251 -23.97 5.82 -4.46
CA LEU A 251 -22.62 6.02 -5.00
C LEU A 251 -22.56 6.85 -6.29
N ARG A 252 -23.72 7.11 -6.93
CA ARG A 252 -23.80 7.79 -8.23
C ARG A 252 -23.08 9.16 -8.29
N LYS A 253 -22.98 9.86 -7.15
CA LYS A 253 -22.30 11.17 -7.06
C LYS A 253 -20.80 11.05 -6.85
N THR A 254 -20.34 9.96 -6.25
CA THR A 254 -18.95 9.77 -5.82
C THR A 254 -18.14 8.88 -6.78
N GLY A 255 -18.81 8.14 -7.67
CA GLY A 255 -18.25 7.25 -8.70
C GLY A 255 -18.40 5.78 -8.33
N THR A 256 -18.85 4.92 -9.25
CA THR A 256 -19.09 3.50 -8.99
C THR A 256 -17.85 2.62 -9.19
N GLU A 257 -16.81 3.16 -9.83
CA GLU A 257 -15.53 2.48 -10.06
C GLU A 257 -14.62 2.38 -8.82
N HIS A 258 -15.00 3.02 -7.71
CA HIS A 258 -14.16 3.14 -6.51
C HIS A 258 -14.50 2.11 -5.43
N GLY A 259 -13.54 1.83 -4.55
CA GLY A 259 -13.77 1.07 -3.32
C GLY A 259 -14.33 1.96 -2.22
N TYR A 260 -15.18 1.39 -1.36
CA TYR A 260 -15.79 2.14 -0.27
C TYR A 260 -15.84 1.32 1.01
N LEU A 261 -15.36 1.94 2.09
CA LEU A 261 -15.33 1.37 3.43
C LEU A 261 -16.06 2.30 4.39
N VAL A 262 -16.97 1.76 5.19
CA VAL A 262 -17.70 2.56 6.17
C VAL A 262 -16.88 2.66 7.45
N ASP A 263 -16.57 3.88 7.88
CA ASP A 263 -15.91 4.17 9.14
C ASP A 263 -16.96 4.58 10.18
N GLY A 264 -17.45 3.59 10.93
CA GLY A 264 -18.40 3.80 12.03
C GLY A 264 -18.08 2.91 13.22
N ASP A 265 -18.77 3.11 14.35
CA ASP A 265 -18.57 2.28 15.54
C ASP A 265 -19.09 0.85 15.33
N GLU A 266 -18.35 -0.14 15.84
CA GLU A 266 -18.74 -1.56 15.74
C GLU A 266 -20.10 -1.85 16.40
N SER A 267 -20.48 -1.08 17.43
CA SER A 267 -21.80 -1.17 18.08
C SER A 267 -22.94 -0.77 17.14
N HIS A 268 -22.66 0.07 16.14
CA HIS A 268 -23.64 0.67 15.24
C HIS A 268 -23.72 -0.04 13.89
N ILE A 269 -22.85 -1.02 13.61
CA ILE A 269 -22.82 -1.73 12.32
C ILE A 269 -23.06 -3.21 12.57
N ARG A 270 -24.14 -3.76 12.00
CA ARG A 270 -24.42 -5.21 12.04
C ARG A 270 -23.82 -5.92 10.85
N TYR A 271 -24.10 -5.43 9.64
CA TYR A 271 -23.44 -5.86 8.42
C TYR A 271 -23.59 -4.77 7.36
N ILE A 272 -22.79 -4.88 6.30
CA ILE A 272 -22.78 -3.94 5.17
C ILE A 272 -23.01 -4.74 3.89
N LYS A 273 -24.04 -4.39 3.13
CA LYS A 273 -24.29 -4.90 1.79
C LYS A 273 -23.75 -3.90 0.77
N ARG A 274 -23.10 -4.41 -0.27
CA ARG A 274 -22.54 -3.60 -1.36
C ARG A 274 -23.21 -4.00 -2.66
N SER A 275 -23.78 -3.02 -3.34
CA SER A 275 -24.30 -3.12 -4.70
C SER A 275 -23.42 -2.29 -5.63
N GLU A 276 -23.64 -2.34 -6.93
CA GLU A 276 -22.88 -1.49 -7.87
C GLU A 276 -23.19 0.00 -7.70
N GLU A 277 -24.42 0.35 -7.33
CA GLU A 277 -24.88 1.73 -7.26
C GLU A 277 -25.01 2.29 -5.83
N ASP A 278 -25.01 1.42 -4.83
CA ASP A 278 -25.26 1.80 -3.43
C ASP A 278 -24.51 0.92 -2.42
N ILE A 279 -24.39 1.46 -1.21
CA ILE A 279 -23.94 0.74 -0.03
C ILE A 279 -25.06 0.80 0.98
N THR A 280 -25.50 -0.36 1.46
CA THR A 280 -26.54 -0.46 2.47
C THR A 280 -25.93 -0.87 3.80
N ILE A 281 -25.99 0.03 4.78
CA ILE A 281 -25.52 -0.20 6.14
C ILE A 281 -26.70 -0.61 7.00
N VAL A 282 -26.61 -1.78 7.63
CA VAL A 282 -27.65 -2.24 8.56
C VAL A 282 -27.20 -1.96 9.98
N SER A 283 -27.98 -1.11 10.66
CA SER A 283 -27.64 -0.51 11.94
C SER A 283 -28.81 -0.55 12.91
N PRO A 284 -28.59 -0.68 14.23
CA PRO A 284 -29.64 -0.47 15.21
C PRO A 284 -30.11 0.99 15.31
N LEU A 285 -29.43 1.94 14.66
CA LEU A 285 -29.79 3.36 14.69
C LEU A 285 -31.03 3.63 13.83
N GLU A 286 -32.09 4.15 14.45
CA GLU A 286 -33.32 4.57 13.75
C GLU A 286 -33.09 5.74 12.79
N LYS A 287 -32.17 6.65 13.13
CA LYS A 287 -31.83 7.83 12.33
C LYS A 287 -30.34 8.06 12.34
N SER A 288 -29.77 8.21 11.15
CA SER A 288 -28.43 8.72 10.93
C SER A 288 -28.47 9.62 9.70
N ASP A 289 -28.11 10.88 9.88
CA ASP A 289 -28.13 11.88 8.80
C ASP A 289 -26.94 11.72 7.85
N SER A 290 -25.81 11.23 8.36
CA SER A 290 -24.58 11.03 7.60
C SER A 290 -23.73 9.90 8.16
N TRP A 291 -23.06 9.18 7.26
CA TRP A 291 -22.06 8.17 7.57
C TRP A 291 -20.71 8.59 7.00
N THR A 292 -19.67 8.42 7.81
CA THR A 292 -18.30 8.63 7.35
C THR A 292 -17.83 7.39 6.57
N VAL A 293 -17.28 7.62 5.39
CA VAL A 293 -16.87 6.59 4.44
C VAL A 293 -15.46 6.91 3.93
N LEU A 294 -14.60 5.90 3.87
CA LEU A 294 -13.31 5.96 3.18
C LEU A 294 -13.51 5.50 1.74
N LYS A 295 -13.28 6.40 0.79
CA LYS A 295 -13.25 6.14 -0.65
C LYS A 295 -11.82 5.76 -1.04
N ILE A 296 -11.65 4.56 -1.60
CA ILE A 296 -10.42 4.09 -2.24
C ILE A 296 -10.54 4.39 -3.73
N ALA A 297 -9.86 5.43 -4.20
CA ALA A 297 -9.92 5.86 -5.58
C ALA A 297 -9.25 4.82 -6.49
N GLY A 298 -9.95 4.42 -7.55
CA GLY A 298 -9.44 3.50 -8.55
C GLY A 298 -8.47 4.21 -9.51
N PRO A 299 -7.46 3.51 -10.05
CA PRO A 299 -6.50 4.12 -10.97
C PRO A 299 -7.19 4.57 -12.26
N VAL A 300 -7.06 5.84 -12.62
CA VAL A 300 -7.52 6.38 -13.90
C VAL A 300 -6.34 6.47 -14.85
N ALA A 301 -6.29 5.59 -15.86
CA ALA A 301 -5.15 5.42 -16.78
C ALA A 301 -4.69 6.72 -17.48
N THR A 302 -5.55 7.73 -17.56
CA THR A 302 -5.32 8.99 -18.27
C THR A 302 -4.87 10.16 -17.37
N ARG A 303 -4.80 9.98 -16.05
CA ARG A 303 -4.65 11.11 -15.09
C ARG A 303 -3.53 10.97 -14.05
N ILE A 304 -2.74 9.89 -14.10
CA ILE A 304 -1.52 9.81 -13.30
C ILE A 304 -0.51 10.75 -13.99
N GLY A 305 -0.41 11.97 -13.50
CA GLY A 305 0.59 12.94 -13.97
C GLY A 305 2.00 12.37 -13.89
N ARG A 306 2.99 13.06 -14.48
CA ARG A 306 4.39 12.69 -14.25
C ARG A 306 4.67 12.79 -12.76
N MET A 307 4.91 11.66 -12.11
CA MET A 307 5.32 11.60 -10.71
C MET A 307 6.83 11.39 -10.68
N ASP A 308 7.52 12.13 -9.83
CA ASP A 308 8.98 12.02 -9.67
C ASP A 308 9.38 10.76 -8.91
N PHE A 309 8.46 10.19 -8.13
CA PHE A 309 8.67 8.98 -7.34
C PHE A 309 7.82 7.80 -7.85
N PRO A 310 8.35 6.56 -7.81
CA PRO A 310 7.62 5.38 -8.27
C PRO A 310 6.40 5.10 -7.40
N LEU A 311 5.31 4.70 -8.07
CA LEU A 311 4.05 4.32 -7.45
C LEU A 311 4.12 2.86 -6.98
N PHE A 312 3.95 2.63 -5.68
CA PHE A 312 3.84 1.29 -5.11
C PHE A 312 2.37 0.94 -4.89
N SER A 313 2.02 -0.33 -5.10
CA SER A 313 0.67 -0.82 -4.86
C SER A 313 0.67 -2.22 -4.29
N ASN A 314 -0.43 -2.57 -3.62
CA ASN A 314 -0.74 -3.93 -3.22
C ASN A 314 -1.68 -4.63 -4.23
N ASN A 315 -1.72 -4.16 -5.48
CA ASN A 315 -2.52 -4.76 -6.55
C ASN A 315 -2.08 -6.21 -6.80
N LYS A 316 -3.07 -7.09 -6.95
CA LYS A 316 -2.87 -8.46 -7.38
C LYS A 316 -3.29 -8.63 -8.84
N ARG A 317 -2.38 -9.10 -9.69
CA ARG A 317 -2.68 -9.67 -11.00
C ARG A 317 -3.20 -11.10 -10.81
N GLU A 318 -4.38 -11.23 -10.20
CA GLU A 318 -4.96 -12.54 -9.92
C GLU A 318 -5.49 -13.21 -11.19
N GLY A 319 -4.74 -14.22 -11.65
CA GLY A 319 -5.22 -15.14 -12.69
C GLY A 319 -6.33 -16.08 -12.17
N PHE A 320 -6.93 -16.83 -13.09
CA PHE A 320 -8.01 -17.78 -12.81
C PHE A 320 -7.74 -18.70 -11.62
N ALA A 321 -6.51 -19.23 -11.50
CA ALA A 321 -6.12 -20.13 -10.41
C ALA A 321 -6.28 -19.49 -9.02
N GLY A 322 -5.97 -18.19 -8.87
CA GLY A 322 -6.11 -17.50 -7.59
C GLY A 322 -7.57 -17.21 -7.25
N LYS A 323 -8.32 -16.74 -8.25
CA LYS A 323 -9.76 -16.52 -8.19
C LYS A 323 -10.51 -17.82 -7.77
N TYR A 324 -10.18 -18.95 -8.39
CA TYR A 324 -10.77 -20.25 -8.11
C TYR A 324 -10.37 -20.81 -6.73
N ALA A 325 -9.08 -20.75 -6.36
CA ALA A 325 -8.62 -21.20 -5.05
C ALA A 325 -9.32 -20.48 -3.88
N ARG A 326 -9.63 -19.19 -4.05
CA ARG A 326 -10.37 -18.40 -3.07
C ARG A 326 -11.83 -18.84 -2.94
N GLN A 327 -12.51 -19.13 -4.06
CA GLN A 327 -13.90 -19.60 -4.05
C GLN A 327 -14.06 -20.97 -3.36
N GLU A 328 -13.15 -21.90 -3.63
CA GLU A 328 -13.21 -23.26 -3.06
C GLU A 328 -12.88 -23.31 -1.56
N GLY A 329 -12.22 -22.27 -1.02
CA GLY A 329 -11.89 -22.16 0.42
C GLY A 329 -10.91 -23.22 0.94
N ARG A 330 -10.29 -24.01 0.06
CA ARG A 330 -9.33 -25.07 0.43
C ARG A 330 -7.91 -24.51 0.42
N SER A 331 -7.31 -24.37 1.60
CA SER A 331 -5.92 -23.96 1.73
C SER A 331 -4.98 -25.13 1.40
N VAL A 332 -4.24 -25.03 0.30
CA VAL A 332 -3.19 -25.99 -0.08
C VAL A 332 -1.87 -25.51 0.52
N ARG A 333 -1.30 -26.23 1.49
CA ARG A 333 -0.05 -25.84 2.16
C ARG A 333 1.18 -26.39 1.43
N SER A 334 1.45 -25.90 0.21
CA SER A 334 2.60 -26.34 -0.61
C SER A 334 3.51 -25.18 -1.02
N LYS A 335 4.77 -25.49 -1.37
CA LYS A 335 5.70 -24.49 -1.95
C LYS A 335 5.14 -23.83 -3.21
N GLY A 336 4.43 -24.59 -4.05
CA GLY A 336 3.77 -24.06 -5.24
C GLY A 336 2.65 -23.07 -4.91
N GLU A 337 1.91 -23.29 -3.82
CA GLU A 337 0.89 -22.33 -3.37
C GLU A 337 1.52 -21.04 -2.84
N ILE A 338 2.59 -21.14 -2.05
CA ILE A 338 3.32 -19.97 -1.54
C ILE A 338 3.86 -19.15 -2.73
N ALA A 339 4.47 -19.80 -3.71
CA ALA A 339 4.92 -19.14 -4.94
C ALA A 339 3.75 -18.48 -5.69
N ARG A 340 2.61 -19.18 -5.86
CA ARG A 340 1.42 -18.62 -6.50
C ARG A 340 0.89 -17.37 -5.77
N MET A 341 0.88 -17.38 -4.44
CA MET A 341 0.44 -16.25 -3.62
C MET A 341 1.37 -15.04 -3.78
N ILE A 342 2.68 -15.25 -3.77
CA ILE A 342 3.69 -14.20 -3.97
C ILE A 342 3.59 -13.61 -5.38
N HIS A 343 3.62 -14.47 -6.40
CA HIS A 343 3.61 -14.04 -7.81
C HIS A 343 2.26 -13.50 -8.28
N ALA A 344 1.21 -13.60 -7.47
CA ALA A 344 -0.05 -12.90 -7.73
C ALA A 344 0.11 -11.38 -7.59
N PHE A 345 1.08 -10.88 -6.82
CA PHE A 345 1.28 -9.44 -6.67
C PHE A 345 2.07 -8.86 -7.84
N GLN A 346 1.63 -7.69 -8.32
CA GLN A 346 2.43 -6.92 -9.28
C GLN A 346 3.80 -6.53 -8.70
N ALA A 347 3.87 -6.32 -7.39
CA ALA A 347 5.11 -6.01 -6.67
C ALA A 347 6.16 -7.13 -6.72
N ALA A 348 5.79 -8.36 -7.10
CA ALA A 348 6.72 -9.47 -7.27
C ALA A 348 7.40 -9.49 -8.65
N GLU A 349 7.11 -8.54 -9.54
CA GLU A 349 7.75 -8.44 -10.85
C GLU A 349 9.27 -8.21 -10.68
N GLY A 350 10.09 -9.15 -11.17
CA GLY A 350 11.56 -9.14 -10.99
C GLY A 350 12.06 -9.87 -9.74
N LEU A 351 11.19 -10.49 -8.95
CA LEU A 351 11.53 -11.31 -7.78
C LEU A 351 11.06 -12.75 -8.00
N GLU A 352 11.95 -13.73 -7.77
CA GLU A 352 11.62 -15.16 -7.89
C GLU A 352 11.82 -15.89 -6.57
N LEU A 353 10.81 -16.68 -6.16
CA LEU A 353 10.91 -17.52 -4.97
C LEU A 353 11.62 -18.83 -5.33
N GLU A 354 12.87 -18.94 -4.91
CA GLU A 354 13.72 -20.11 -5.16
C GLU A 354 13.44 -21.22 -4.13
N ASP A 355 13.33 -20.85 -2.85
CA ASP A 355 13.24 -21.83 -1.78
C ASP A 355 12.38 -21.42 -0.59
N VAL A 356 11.82 -22.43 0.07
CA VAL A 356 11.02 -22.30 1.30
C VAL A 356 11.49 -23.34 2.30
N GLN A 357 12.00 -22.90 3.44
CA GLN A 357 12.51 -23.78 4.49
C GLN A 357 11.84 -23.48 5.84
N VAL A 358 11.45 -24.53 6.56
CA VAL A 358 10.94 -24.40 7.92
C VAL A 358 12.02 -24.84 8.90
N VAL A 359 12.38 -23.94 9.80
CA VAL A 359 13.47 -24.12 10.78
C VAL A 359 12.90 -24.03 12.20
N ALA A 360 13.62 -24.61 13.16
CA ALA A 360 13.33 -24.47 14.58
C ALA A 360 13.26 -22.99 15.01
N PRO A 361 12.53 -22.67 16.09
CA PRO A 361 12.51 -21.33 16.66
C PRO A 361 13.93 -20.85 16.99
N GLY A 362 14.18 -19.55 16.81
CA GLY A 362 15.49 -18.94 17.01
C GLY A 362 15.48 -17.43 16.81
N PRO A 363 16.63 -16.76 16.99
CA PRO A 363 16.74 -15.33 16.72
C PRO A 363 16.45 -15.04 15.25
N ALA A 364 15.75 -13.94 15.00
CA ALA A 364 15.44 -13.49 13.65
C ALA A 364 16.74 -13.11 12.94
N LEU A 365 16.96 -13.66 11.75
CA LEU A 365 18.11 -13.37 10.91
C LEU A 365 17.68 -12.74 9.58
N GLY A 366 16.38 -12.75 9.27
CA GLY A 366 15.84 -12.18 8.04
C GLY A 366 16.05 -10.67 7.91
N ILE A 367 16.09 -10.23 6.65
CA ILE A 367 16.24 -8.82 6.27
C ILE A 367 14.89 -8.08 6.41
N THR A 368 13.80 -8.84 6.43
CA THR A 368 12.43 -8.33 6.42
C THR A 368 11.96 -7.83 7.78
N TYR A 369 11.11 -6.81 7.76
CA TYR A 369 10.40 -6.30 8.94
C TYR A 369 8.89 -6.54 8.81
N PRO A 370 8.14 -6.62 9.93
CA PRO A 370 6.70 -6.85 9.88
C PRO A 370 5.95 -5.58 9.49
N LEU A 371 5.13 -5.64 8.42
CA LEU A 371 4.25 -4.52 8.04
C LEU A 371 2.96 -4.50 8.87
N ASN A 372 2.51 -5.68 9.33
CA ASN A 372 1.24 -5.87 10.02
C ASN A 372 1.43 -6.11 11.52
N GLY A 373 2.35 -5.41 12.19
CA GLY A 373 2.63 -5.63 13.61
C GLY A 373 1.43 -5.41 14.54
N PHE A 374 0.41 -4.70 14.08
CA PHE A 374 -0.86 -4.47 14.78
C PHE A 374 -1.86 -5.63 14.65
N VAL A 375 -1.62 -6.58 13.75
CA VAL A 375 -2.48 -7.76 13.57
C VAL A 375 -2.13 -8.77 14.65
N SER A 376 -2.90 -8.81 15.73
CA SER A 376 -2.68 -9.74 16.83
C SER A 376 -3.23 -11.14 16.49
N ASP A 377 -2.36 -12.07 16.14
CA ASP A 377 -2.72 -13.48 16.09
C ASP A 377 -2.73 -14.06 17.51
N HIS A 378 -3.91 -14.10 18.14
CA HIS A 378 -4.14 -14.66 19.47
C HIS A 378 -3.83 -16.17 19.61
N VAL A 379 -3.22 -16.79 18.60
CA VAL A 379 -3.13 -18.25 18.48
C VAL A 379 -1.95 -18.80 19.28
N ARG A 380 -0.76 -18.15 19.34
CA ARG A 380 0.45 -18.59 20.11
C ARG A 380 1.46 -17.46 20.34
N VAL A 381 2.29 -17.57 21.39
CA VAL A 381 3.46 -16.70 21.63
C VAL A 381 4.46 -16.83 20.48
N GLU A 382 4.89 -15.71 19.89
CA GLU A 382 5.77 -15.70 18.71
C GLU A 382 7.10 -16.44 18.90
N ALA A 383 7.61 -16.47 20.14
CA ALA A 383 8.89 -17.11 20.49
C ALA A 383 8.91 -18.63 20.24
N ASP A 384 7.74 -19.29 20.27
CA ASP A 384 7.63 -20.74 20.12
C ASP A 384 7.30 -21.16 18.67
N LYS A 385 7.09 -20.19 17.76
CA LYS A 385 6.74 -20.48 16.37
C LYS A 385 7.98 -20.92 15.58
N HIS A 386 7.79 -21.96 14.76
CA HIS A 386 8.78 -22.32 13.76
C HIS A 386 8.98 -21.18 12.76
N ARG A 387 10.21 -21.02 12.27
CA ARG A 387 10.57 -19.98 11.31
C ARG A 387 10.40 -20.50 9.89
N MET A 388 9.66 -19.79 9.05
CA MET A 388 9.54 -20.07 7.62
C MET A 388 10.41 -19.08 6.85
N ILE A 389 11.54 -19.56 6.32
CA ILE A 389 12.50 -18.78 5.54
C ILE A 389 12.14 -18.88 4.07
N LEU A 390 11.86 -17.73 3.46
CA LEU A 390 11.53 -17.57 2.05
C LEU A 390 12.76 -16.97 1.35
N ARG A 391 13.38 -17.71 0.43
CA ARG A 391 14.58 -17.25 -0.29
C ARG A 391 14.23 -16.77 -1.68
N PHE A 392 14.73 -15.58 -2.02
CA PHE A 392 14.43 -14.92 -3.28
C PHE A 392 15.67 -14.61 -4.11
N SER A 393 15.54 -14.77 -5.42
CA SER A 393 16.49 -14.29 -6.42
C SER A 393 15.97 -13.01 -7.09
N LYS A 394 16.90 -12.20 -7.59
CA LYS A 394 16.65 -10.87 -8.17
C LYS A 394 16.90 -10.91 -9.67
N HIS A 395 15.92 -10.51 -10.47
CA HIS A 395 16.03 -10.53 -11.94
C HIS A 395 15.53 -9.22 -12.55
N GLY A 396 16.34 -8.61 -13.42
CA GLY A 396 15.92 -7.44 -14.21
C GLY A 396 15.63 -6.17 -13.41
N ILE A 397 16.21 -6.04 -12.22
CA ILE A 397 15.94 -4.93 -11.29
C ILE A 397 16.69 -3.67 -11.74
N GLN A 398 15.96 -2.56 -11.85
CA GLN A 398 16.56 -1.27 -12.16
C GLN A 398 17.31 -0.67 -10.95
N PRO A 399 18.39 0.09 -11.17
CA PRO A 399 19.18 0.67 -10.07
C PRO A 399 18.36 1.54 -9.12
N GLU A 400 17.40 2.30 -9.66
CA GLU A 400 16.52 3.21 -8.91
C GLU A 400 15.55 2.46 -7.98
N GLN A 401 15.24 1.20 -8.29
CA GLN A 401 14.38 0.33 -7.46
C GLN A 401 15.17 -0.45 -6.40
N ALA A 402 16.50 -0.47 -6.49
CA ALA A 402 17.36 -1.25 -5.60
C ALA A 402 17.17 -0.87 -4.13
N ILE A 403 16.92 0.42 -3.85
CA ILE A 403 16.73 0.99 -2.51
C ILE A 403 15.46 0.43 -1.82
N PHE A 404 14.49 -0.05 -2.61
CA PHE A 404 13.20 -0.55 -2.11
C PHE A 404 13.08 -2.07 -2.07
N LEU A 405 14.13 -2.81 -2.44
CA LEU A 405 14.06 -4.26 -2.54
C LEU A 405 13.74 -4.94 -1.21
N ASP A 406 14.38 -4.50 -0.13
CA ASP A 406 14.13 -5.05 1.19
C ASP A 406 12.70 -4.73 1.67
N ASP A 407 12.15 -3.59 1.25
CA ASP A 407 10.78 -3.18 1.56
C ASP A 407 9.76 -4.02 0.77
N LEU A 408 10.01 -4.26 -0.53
CA LEU A 408 9.20 -5.13 -1.38
C LEU A 408 9.21 -6.57 -0.86
N LEU A 409 10.38 -7.06 -0.45
CA LEU A 409 10.52 -8.37 0.18
C LEU A 409 9.70 -8.43 1.47
N SER A 410 9.81 -7.40 2.33
CA SER A 410 9.04 -7.32 3.58
C SER A 410 7.53 -7.34 3.33
N PHE A 411 7.06 -6.64 2.30
CA PHE A 411 5.66 -6.67 1.87
C PHE A 411 5.19 -8.07 1.48
N LEU A 412 5.92 -8.76 0.59
CA LEU A 412 5.57 -10.11 0.14
C LEU A 412 5.58 -11.12 1.30
N VAL A 413 6.57 -11.04 2.18
CA VAL A 413 6.67 -11.90 3.37
C VAL A 413 5.54 -11.62 4.36
N SER A 414 5.13 -10.36 4.52
CA SER A 414 3.99 -9.99 5.40
C SER A 414 2.66 -10.54 4.90
N GLU A 415 2.46 -10.65 3.58
CA GLU A 415 1.29 -11.32 3.01
C GLU A 415 1.29 -12.83 3.27
N ILE A 416 2.45 -13.47 3.17
CA ILE A 416 2.58 -14.90 3.55
C ILE A 416 2.39 -15.08 5.05
N GLN A 417 2.87 -14.16 5.89
CA GLN A 417 2.66 -14.19 7.33
C GLN A 417 1.16 -14.17 7.70
N LEU A 418 0.33 -13.40 7.01
CA LEU A 418 -1.13 -13.39 7.22
C LEU A 418 -1.78 -14.73 6.86
N ALA A 419 -1.30 -15.39 5.80
CA ALA A 419 -1.83 -16.67 5.36
C ALA A 419 -1.35 -17.85 6.21
N PHE A 420 -0.16 -17.74 6.82
CA PHE A 420 0.52 -18.77 7.59
C PHE A 420 0.84 -18.28 9.02
N PRO A 421 -0.19 -17.94 9.83
CA PRO A 421 -0.01 -17.37 11.17
C PRO A 421 0.71 -18.31 12.15
N GLU A 422 0.75 -19.61 11.86
CA GLU A 422 1.43 -20.61 12.68
C GLU A 422 2.96 -20.54 12.61
N TYR A 423 3.52 -19.88 11.59
CA TYR A 423 4.96 -19.69 11.43
C TYR A 423 5.34 -18.23 11.69
N ARG A 424 6.63 -18.02 11.93
CA ARG A 424 7.28 -16.71 11.80
C ARG A 424 7.95 -16.64 10.43
N CYS A 425 7.37 -15.89 9.50
CA CYS A 425 7.86 -15.79 8.13
C CYS A 425 9.00 -14.76 8.04
N GLU A 426 10.08 -15.11 7.36
CA GLU A 426 11.26 -14.26 7.17
C GLU A 426 11.74 -14.35 5.72
N GLY A 427 12.18 -13.23 5.15
CA GLY A 427 12.74 -13.17 3.80
C GLY A 427 14.27 -13.04 3.81
N GLU A 428 14.91 -13.77 2.90
CA GLU A 428 16.35 -13.72 2.63
C GLU A 428 16.65 -13.63 1.13
N TRP A 429 17.73 -12.95 0.78
CA TRP A 429 18.27 -12.94 -0.58
C TRP A 429 19.17 -14.16 -0.79
N MET A 430 19.09 -14.79 -1.96
CA MET A 430 19.98 -15.89 -2.38
C MET A 430 21.28 -15.38 -2.99
#